data_AF-A0A1H9UVS4-F1
#
_entry.id   AF-A0A1H9UVS4-F1
#
_cell.length_a   1.000
_cell.length_b   1.000
_cell.length_c   1.000
_cell.angle_alpha   90.00
_cell.angle_beta   90.00
_cell.angle_gamma   90.00
#
_symmetry.space_group_name_H-M   'P 1'
#
loop_
_entity.id
_entity.type
_entity.pdbx_description
1 polymer ?
#
loop_
_entity_poly.entity_id
_entity_poly.type
_entity_poly.pdbx_seq_one_letter_code
_entity_poly.pdbx_strand_id
1 'polypeptide(L)'
;MKRFSISSIIFIFLGFLFFILNWIIEGYFELIVLTGVIFLFIGVVVCFIAISKSEKGSVKYIALTSFFIILFLVTWFEPFQVIRMMTWLKNKI
;
A
#
# COMPACT_ATOMS: atom_id res chain seq x y z
N MET A 1 8.66 -21.12 7.57
CA MET A 1 8.25 -19.99 8.45
C MET A 1 7.36 -19.10 7.62
N LYS A 2 6.22 -18.60 8.14
CA LYS A 2 5.28 -17.74 7.40
C LYS A 2 5.51 -16.23 7.68
N ARG A 3 6.71 -15.87 8.17
CA ARG A 3 6.99 -14.53 8.72
C ARG A 3 6.90 -13.46 7.62
N PHE A 4 7.41 -13.75 6.42
CA PHE A 4 7.35 -12.79 5.31
C PHE A 4 5.91 -12.60 4.81
N SER A 5 5.14 -13.69 4.68
CA SER A 5 3.71 -13.59 4.33
C SER A 5 2.94 -12.72 5.34
N ILE A 6 3.13 -12.95 6.65
CA ILE A 6 2.43 -12.17 7.69
C ILE A 6 2.87 -10.71 7.67
N SER A 7 4.18 -10.44 7.57
CA SER A 7 4.67 -9.06 7.46
C SER A 7 4.09 -8.33 6.26
N SER A 8 3.99 -8.98 5.09
CA SER A 8 3.41 -8.34 3.90
C SER A 8 1.96 -7.89 4.13
N ILE A 9 1.15 -8.71 4.81
CA ILE A 9 -0.24 -8.38 5.14
C ILE A 9 -0.29 -7.19 6.09
N ILE A 10 0.57 -7.15 7.11
CA ILE A 10 0.63 -6.03 8.05
C ILE A 10 0.98 -4.73 7.33
N PHE A 11 1.99 -4.75 6.45
CA PHE A 11 2.39 -3.57 5.66
C PHE A 11 1.28 -3.10 4.72
N ILE A 12 0.60 -4.04 4.04
CA ILE A 12 -0.54 -3.73 3.15
C ILE A 12 -1.69 -3.11 3.95
N PHE A 13 -2.01 -3.68 5.11
CA PHE A 13 -3.05 -3.17 5.99
C PHE A 13 -2.72 -1.78 6.54
N LEU A 14 -1.47 -1.56 6.95
CA LEU A 14 -1.01 -0.23 7.39
C LEU A 14 -1.13 0.81 6.28
N GLY A 15 -0.70 0.46 5.06
CA GLY A 15 -0.80 1.33 3.90
C GLY A 15 -2.24 1.74 3.63
N PHE A 16 -3.17 0.78 3.65
CA PHE A 16 -4.60 1.03 3.51
C PHE A 16 -5.16 1.92 4.63
N LEU A 17 -4.73 1.70 5.87
CA LEU A 17 -5.14 2.52 7.02
C LEU A 17 -4.76 4.01 6.83
N PHE A 18 -3.55 4.29 6.30
CA PHE A 18 -3.15 5.66 5.98
C PHE A 18 -4.03 6.30 4.91
N PHE A 19 -4.46 5.56 3.90
CA PHE A 19 -5.41 6.07 2.90
C PHE A 19 -6.79 6.38 3.51
N ILE A 20 -7.30 5.51 4.39
CA ILE A 20 -8.55 5.79 5.12
C ILE A 20 -8.41 7.04 5.99
N LEU A 21 -7.28 7.19 6.71
CA LEU A 21 -7.02 8.36 7.53
C LEU A 21 -6.98 9.64 6.68
N ASN A 22 -6.33 9.61 5.51
CA ASN A 22 -6.34 10.74 4.59
C ASN A 22 -7.75 11.11 4.11
N TRP A 23 -8.65 10.12 3.96
CA TRP A 23 -10.03 10.36 3.55
C TRP A 23 -10.89 10.96 4.68
N ILE A 24 -10.65 10.56 5.93
CA ILE A 24 -11.43 11.06 7.08
C ILE A 24 -11.02 12.49 7.46
N ILE A 25 -9.76 12.87 7.26
CA ILE A 25 -9.27 14.20 7.59
C ILE A 25 -9.85 15.20 6.57
N GLU A 26 -10.52 16.25 7.05
CA GLU A 26 -10.94 17.39 6.21
C GLU A 26 -9.70 18.17 5.75
N GLY A 27 -9.07 17.69 4.68
CA GLY A 27 -7.85 18.24 4.11
C GLY A 27 -6.96 17.16 3.52
N TYR A 28 -6.50 17.36 2.30
CA TYR A 28 -5.56 16.43 1.66
C TYR A 28 -4.17 16.60 2.28
N PHE A 29 -3.69 15.59 3.00
CA PHE A 29 -2.39 15.62 3.64
C PHE A 29 -1.39 14.81 2.82
N GLU A 30 -0.55 15.49 2.03
CA GLU A 30 0.33 14.83 1.06
C GLU A 30 1.29 13.84 1.71
N LEU A 31 1.75 14.14 2.93
CA LEU A 31 2.64 13.27 3.70
C LEU A 31 1.97 11.94 4.09
N ILE A 32 0.67 11.95 4.44
CA ILE A 32 -0.08 10.75 4.84
C ILE A 32 -0.24 9.83 3.63
N VAL A 33 -0.53 10.42 2.47
CA VAL A 33 -0.63 9.68 1.21
C VAL A 33 0.73 9.09 0.83
N LEU A 34 1.81 9.87 0.96
CA LEU A 34 3.17 9.40 0.69
C LEU A 34 3.56 8.22 1.59
N THR A 35 3.29 8.30 2.90
CA THR A 35 3.55 7.19 3.81
C THR A 35 2.71 5.97 3.44
N GLY A 36 1.41 6.16 3.14
CA GLY A 36 0.53 5.09 2.69
C GLY A 36 1.06 4.35 1.45
N VAL A 37 1.52 5.09 0.43
CA VAL A 37 2.14 4.53 -0.78
C VAL A 37 3.41 3.74 -0.45
N ILE A 38 4.29 4.27 0.41
CA ILE A 38 5.53 3.58 0.81
C ILE A 38 5.21 2.28 1.54
N PHE A 39 4.25 2.29 2.47
CA PHE A 39 3.83 1.09 3.21
C PHE A 39 3.25 0.02 2.27
N LEU A 40 2.40 0.42 1.31
CA LEU A 40 1.89 -0.49 0.28
C LEU A 40 3.03 -1.06 -0.57
N PHE A 41 3.97 -0.22 -1.02
CA PHE A 41 5.09 -0.65 -1.86
C PHE A 41 6.00 -1.66 -1.13
N ILE A 42 6.34 -1.38 0.14
CA ILE A 42 7.09 -2.32 0.99
C ILE A 42 6.33 -3.64 1.15
N GLY A 43 5.02 -3.58 1.39
CA GLY A 43 4.16 -4.76 1.52
C GLY A 43 4.21 -5.67 0.29
N VAL A 44 4.19 -5.07 -0.90
CA VAL A 44 4.33 -5.80 -2.18
C VAL A 44 5.70 -6.42 -2.33
N VAL A 45 6.77 -5.66 -2.07
CA VAL A 45 8.14 -6.16 -2.18
C VAL A 45 8.33 -7.36 -1.25
N VAL A 46 7.84 -7.26 0.00
CA VAL A 46 7.88 -8.38 0.95
C VAL A 46 7.02 -9.56 0.49
N CYS A 47 5.88 -9.30 -0.15
CA CYS A 47 5.04 -10.34 -0.76
C CYS A 47 5.79 -11.09 -1.89
N PHE A 48 6.45 -10.37 -2.80
CA PHE A 48 7.28 -10.96 -3.85
C PHE A 48 8.46 -11.76 -3.29
N ILE A 49 9.10 -11.29 -2.21
CA ILE A 49 10.14 -12.03 -1.50
C ILE A 49 9.58 -13.34 -0.94
N ALA A 50 8.36 -13.33 -0.36
CA ALA A 50 7.72 -14.54 0.17
C ALA A 50 7.39 -15.54 -0.96
N ILE A 51 6.99 -15.07 -2.14
CA ILE A 51 6.78 -15.88 -3.34
C ILE A 51 8.09 -16.49 -3.82
N SER A 52 9.14 -15.68 -3.99
CA SER A 52 10.47 -16.10 -4.43
C SER A 52 11.07 -17.15 -3.49
N LYS A 53 10.89 -16.95 -2.17
CA LYS A 53 11.36 -17.88 -1.13
C LYS A 53 10.49 -19.15 -1.01
N SER A 54 9.53 -19.33 -1.91
CA SER A 54 8.65 -20.51 -2.00
C SER A 54 7.97 -20.87 -0.67
N GLU A 55 7.54 -19.87 0.12
CA GLU A 55 6.82 -20.15 1.36
C GLU A 55 5.57 -21.01 1.07
N LYS A 56 5.41 -22.12 1.80
CA LYS A 56 4.25 -23.01 1.67
C LYS A 56 3.00 -22.34 2.22
N GLY A 57 1.95 -22.27 1.40
CA GLY A 57 0.62 -21.79 1.77
C GLY A 57 0.01 -20.80 0.77
N SER A 58 -1.32 -20.69 0.78
CA SER A 58 -2.08 -19.80 -0.11
C SER A 58 -2.05 -18.33 0.31
N VAL A 59 -1.48 -18.02 1.49
CA VAL A 59 -1.45 -16.68 2.10
C VAL A 59 -0.75 -15.65 1.21
N LYS A 60 0.28 -16.07 0.46
CA LYS A 60 1.00 -15.23 -0.50
C LYS A 60 0.13 -14.73 -1.66
N TYR A 61 -0.80 -15.55 -2.14
CA TYR A 61 -1.75 -15.14 -3.19
C TYR A 61 -2.82 -14.21 -2.64
N ILE A 62 -3.26 -14.42 -1.39
CA ILE A 62 -4.23 -13.53 -0.74
C ILE A 62 -3.64 -12.13 -0.54
N ALA A 63 -2.37 -12.04 -0.11
CA ALA A 63 -1.67 -10.76 0.03
C ALA A 63 -1.49 -10.03 -1.30
N LEU A 64 -1.17 -10.77 -2.38
CA LEU A 64 -1.05 -10.18 -3.71
C LEU A 64 -2.40 -9.67 -4.22
N THR A 65 -3.46 -10.49 -4.09
CA THR A 65 -4.82 -10.09 -4.50
C THR A 65 -5.32 -8.90 -3.68
N SER A 66 -5.10 -8.88 -2.36
CA SER A 66 -5.53 -7.75 -1.52
C SER A 66 -4.82 -6.46 -1.90
N PHE A 67 -3.54 -6.52 -2.27
CA PHE A 67 -2.82 -5.36 -2.79
C PHE A 67 -3.48 -4.78 -4.04
N PHE A 68 -3.81 -5.62 -5.04
CA PHE A 68 -4.48 -5.15 -6.26
C PHE A 68 -5.86 -4.57 -5.98
N ILE A 69 -6.64 -5.18 -5.07
CA ILE A 69 -7.94 -4.66 -4.65
C ILE A 69 -7.80 -3.29 -4.00
N ILE A 70 -6.83 -3.12 -3.11
CA ILE A 70 -6.58 -1.84 -2.42
C ILE A 70 -6.16 -0.76 -3.43
N LEU A 71 -5.23 -1.08 -4.33
CA LEU A 71 -4.84 -0.17 -5.41
C LEU A 71 -6.02 0.26 -6.27
N PHE A 72 -6.87 -0.70 -6.63
CA PHE A 72 -8.07 -0.43 -7.41
C PHE A 72 -9.02 0.52 -6.66
N LEU A 73 -9.29 0.25 -5.38
CA LEU A 73 -10.13 1.12 -4.55
C LEU A 73 -9.56 2.53 -4.43
N VAL A 74 -8.26 2.67 -4.13
CA VAL A 74 -7.60 3.98 -4.02
C VAL A 74 -7.71 4.75 -5.34
N THR A 75 -7.43 4.09 -6.47
CA THR A 75 -7.52 4.73 -7.79
C THR A 75 -8.96 5.04 -8.20
N TRP A 76 -9.93 4.26 -7.72
CA TRP A 76 -11.35 4.46 -8.04
C TRP A 76 -11.96 5.63 -7.26
N PHE A 77 -11.70 5.72 -5.96
CA PHE A 77 -12.26 6.77 -5.10
C PHE A 77 -11.56 8.11 -5.30
N GLU A 78 -10.22 8.11 -5.42
CA GLU A 78 -9.45 9.34 -5.64
C GLU A 78 -8.40 9.15 -6.75
N PRO A 79 -8.80 9.15 -8.03
CA PRO A 79 -7.89 8.86 -9.15
C PRO A 79 -6.70 9.84 -9.25
N PHE A 80 -6.88 11.07 -8.78
CA PHE A 80 -5.86 12.12 -8.82
C PHE A 80 -5.00 12.20 -7.55
N GLN A 81 -5.26 11.38 -6.53
CA GLN A 81 -4.52 11.38 -5.26
C GLN A 81 -3.02 11.17 -5.51
N VAL A 82 -2.66 10.11 -6.24
CA VAL A 82 -1.24 9.81 -6.53
C VAL A 82 -0.58 10.94 -7.35
N ILE A 83 -1.30 11.51 -8.33
CA ILE A 83 -0.78 12.60 -9.19
C ILE A 83 -0.56 13.88 -8.37
N ARG A 84 -1.49 14.21 -7.47
CA ARG A 84 -1.40 15.37 -6.58
C ARG A 84 -0.21 15.22 -5.62
N MET A 85 -0.03 14.03 -5.05
CA MET A 85 1.15 13.71 -4.22
C MET A 85 2.45 13.87 -5.01
N MET A 86 2.53 13.33 -6.25
CA MET A 86 3.73 13.48 -7.09
C MET A 86 4.03 14.94 -7.41
N THR A 87 2.99 15.74 -7.67
CA THR A 87 3.14 17.17 -7.98
C THR A 87 3.66 17.95 -6.77
N TRP A 88 3.13 17.66 -5.58
CA TRP A 88 3.63 18.24 -4.33
C TRP A 88 5.07 17.86 -4.06
N LEU A 89 5.44 16.59 -4.27
CA LEU A 89 6.80 16.09 -4.08
C LEU A 89 7.77 16.79 -5.03
N LYS A 90 7.39 16.97 -6.31
CA LYS A 90 8.15 17.73 -7.29
C LYS A 90 8.30 19.20 -6.91
N ASN A 91 7.30 19.81 -6.30
CA ASN A 91 7.37 21.21 -5.88
C ASN A 91 8.27 21.43 -4.64
N LYS A 92 8.51 20.38 -3.85
CA LYS A 92 9.35 20.43 -2.65
C LYS A 92 10.82 20.05 -2.90
N ILE A 93 11.11 19.40 -4.02
CA ILE A 93 12.46 19.05 -4.50
C ILE A 93 12.95 20.15 -5.44
#